data_AF-N9DFR0-F1
#
_entry.id   AF-N9DFR0-F1
#
_cell.length_a   1.000
_cell.length_b   1.000
_cell.length_c   1.000
_cell.angle_alpha   90.00
_cell.angle_beta   90.00
_cell.angle_gamma   90.00
#
_symmetry.space_group_name_H-M   'P 1'
#
loop_
_entity.id
_entity.type
_entity.pdbx_description
1 polymer ?
#
loop_
_entity_poly.entity_id
_entity_poly.type
_entity_poly.pdbx_seq_one_letter_code
_entity_poly.pdbx_strand_id
1 'polypeptide(L)'
;MNIQTLRIVGALEGISFLLLLFIAMPMKYWLDNPILVKYIGMGHGLLFIGFLAVLFAVCEKQKWSLKMFLLGLIASILPFGPFVFDAKLKKIEQPQANA
;
A
#
# COMPACT_ATOMS: atom_id res chain seq x y z
N MET A 1 -6.75 -6.12 -13.76
CA MET A 1 -5.97 -6.16 -12.52
C MET A 1 -6.51 -7.25 -11.63
N ASN A 2 -5.60 -8.01 -11.01
CA ASN A 2 -5.93 -9.16 -10.17
C ASN A 2 -5.59 -8.84 -8.71
N ILE A 3 -6.11 -9.63 -7.77
CA ILE A 3 -5.83 -9.46 -6.33
C ILE A 3 -4.32 -9.59 -6.06
N GLN A 4 -3.61 -10.48 -6.78
CA GLN A 4 -2.15 -10.60 -6.66
C GLN A 4 -1.41 -9.30 -7.00
N THR A 5 -1.84 -8.56 -8.03
CA THR A 5 -1.24 -7.26 -8.38
C THR A 5 -1.46 -6.25 -7.25
N LEU A 6 -2.65 -6.22 -6.67
CA LEU A 6 -2.97 -5.34 -5.53
C LEU A 6 -2.09 -5.67 -4.32
N ARG A 7 -1.85 -6.95 -4.06
CA ARG A 7 -1.00 -7.42 -2.97
C ARG A 7 0.46 -7.03 -3.17
N ILE A 8 1.00 -7.19 -4.39
CA ILE A 8 2.38 -6.79 -4.72
C ILE A 8 2.55 -5.27 -4.59
N VAL A 9 1.65 -4.50 -5.20
CA VAL A 9 1.73 -3.03 -5.17
C VAL A 9 1.54 -2.50 -3.75
N GLY A 10 0.62 -3.07 -2.97
CA GLY A 10 0.44 -2.73 -1.56
C GLY A 10 1.65 -3.08 -0.70
N ALA A 11 2.33 -4.20 -0.96
CA ALA A 11 3.57 -4.54 -0.27
C ALA A 11 4.70 -3.56 -0.61
N LEU A 12 4.86 -3.19 -1.88
CA LEU A 12 5.84 -2.19 -2.31
C LEU A 12 5.57 -0.80 -1.71
N GLU A 13 4.31 -0.38 -1.69
CA GLU A 13 3.88 0.87 -1.09
C GLU A 13 4.17 0.88 0.42
N GLY A 14 3.76 -0.15 1.15
CA GLY A 14 4.07 -0.29 2.58
C GLY A 14 5.58 -0.32 2.88
N ILE A 15 6.37 -1.06 2.10
CA ILE A 15 7.84 -1.07 2.24
C ILE A 15 8.41 0.33 1.98
N SER A 16 7.97 1.01 0.91
CA SER A 16 8.43 2.37 0.60
C SER A 16 8.11 3.37 1.71
N PHE A 17 6.98 3.20 2.39
CA PHE A 17 6.60 4.02 3.53
C PHE A 17 7.48 3.74 4.75
N LEU A 18 7.76 2.46 5.04
CA LEU A 18 8.70 2.09 6.11
C LEU A 18 10.10 2.64 5.83
N LEU A 19 10.60 2.57 4.58
CA LEU A 19 11.87 3.17 4.20
C LEU A 19 11.85 4.69 4.41
N LEU A 20 10.75 5.36 4.07
CA LEU A 20 10.59 6.80 4.29
C LEU A 20 10.64 7.15 5.79
N LEU A 21 9.95 6.40 6.64
CA LEU A 21 9.89 6.67 8.08
C LEU A 21 11.15 6.27 8.84
N PHE A 22 11.76 5.14 8.53
CA PHE A 22 12.89 4.60 9.30
C PHE A 22 14.26 4.97 8.74
N ILE A 23 14.35 5.38 7.47
CA ILE A 23 15.63 5.77 6.86
C ILE A 23 15.59 7.25 6.49
N ALA A 24 14.62 7.68 5.69
CA ALA A 24 14.63 9.05 5.16
C ALA A 24 14.43 10.10 6.27
N MET A 25 13.51 9.86 7.21
CA MET A 25 13.25 10.78 8.32
C MET A 25 14.42 10.88 9.32
N PRO A 26 14.98 9.78 9.87
CA PRO A 26 16.14 9.89 10.76
C PRO A 26 17.34 10.55 10.07
N MET A 27 17.57 10.21 8.80
CA MET A 27 18.67 10.81 8.05
C MET A 27 18.47 12.31 7.81
N LYS A 28 17.23 12.76 7.58
CA LYS A 28 16.90 14.19 7.52
C LYS A 28 17.25 14.91 8.81
N TYR A 29 16.96 14.33 9.97
CA TYR A 29 17.23 14.97 11.27
C TYR A 29 18.70 14.88 11.70
N TRP A 30 19.43 13.84 11.29
CA TRP A 30 20.84 13.66 11.68
C TRP A 30 21.82 14.41 10.78
N LEU A 31 21.50 14.54 9.49
CA LEU A 31 22.39 15.17 8.50
C LEU A 31 21.88 16.53 8.01
N ASP A 32 20.76 17.03 8.57
CA ASP A 32 20.02 18.23 8.14
C ASP A 32 19.76 18.30 6.62
N ASN A 33 19.78 17.12 5.95
CA ASN A 33 19.71 17.02 4.51
C ASN A 33 18.40 16.33 4.09
N PRO A 34 17.42 17.07 3.53
CA PRO A 34 16.12 16.51 3.17
C PRO A 34 16.12 15.74 1.83
N ILE A 35 17.28 15.57 1.17
CA ILE A 35 17.35 15.02 -0.18
C ILE A 35 16.77 13.59 -0.29
N LEU A 36 17.00 12.73 0.72
CA LEU A 36 16.44 11.38 0.73
C LEU A 36 14.92 11.40 0.90
N VAL A 37 14.40 12.27 1.77
CA VAL A 37 12.96 12.44 1.95
C VAL A 37 12.31 12.89 0.65
N LYS A 38 12.98 13.76 -0.13
CA LYS A 38 12.50 14.19 -1.44
C LYS A 38 12.39 13.02 -2.40
N TYR A 39 13.48 12.27 -2.63
CA TYR A 39 13.47 11.19 -3.62
C TYR A 39 12.61 9.99 -3.19
N ILE A 40 12.75 9.52 -1.94
CA ILE A 40 11.96 8.41 -1.41
C ILE A 40 10.49 8.83 -1.27
N GLY A 41 10.21 10.06 -0.85
CA GLY A 41 8.85 10.59 -0.75
C GLY A 41 8.15 10.72 -2.09
N MET A 42 8.87 11.17 -3.13
CA MET A 42 8.32 11.17 -4.49
C MET A 42 8.04 9.75 -4.99
N GLY A 43 8.97 8.81 -4.76
CA GLY A 43 8.79 7.40 -5.13
C GLY A 43 7.59 6.77 -4.41
N HIS A 44 7.48 6.99 -3.10
CA HIS A 44 6.34 6.54 -2.30
C HIS A 44 5.02 7.16 -2.78
N GLY A 45 4.98 8.47 -3.06
CA GLY A 45 3.78 9.13 -3.58
C GLY A 45 3.29 8.53 -4.91
N LEU A 46 4.23 8.20 -5.82
CA LEU A 46 3.90 7.51 -7.06
C LEU A 46 3.35 6.10 -6.81
N LEU A 47 3.96 5.34 -5.89
CA LEU A 47 3.47 4.02 -5.49
C LEU A 47 2.10 4.09 -4.84
N PHE A 48 1.82 5.11 -4.02
CA PHE A 48 0.53 5.34 -3.39
C PHE A 48 -0.56 5.59 -4.44
N ILE A 49 -0.32 6.47 -5.41
CA ILE A 49 -1.27 6.71 -6.51
C ILE A 49 -1.49 5.43 -7.34
N GLY A 50 -0.40 4.70 -7.62
CA GLY A 50 -0.47 3.40 -8.29
C GLY A 50 -1.31 2.38 -7.53
N PHE A 51 -1.12 2.30 -6.21
CA PHE A 51 -1.91 1.45 -5.32
C PHE A 51 -3.39 1.82 -5.38
N LEU A 52 -3.75 3.11 -5.33
CA LEU A 52 -5.15 3.55 -5.43
C LEU A 52 -5.79 3.18 -6.76
N ALA A 53 -5.07 3.35 -7.87
CA ALA A 53 -5.57 2.95 -9.19
C ALA A 53 -5.82 1.44 -9.26
N VAL A 54 -4.90 0.63 -8.71
CA VAL A 54 -5.04 -0.83 -8.65
C VAL A 54 -6.17 -1.25 -7.71
N LEU A 55 -6.28 -0.63 -6.54
CA LEU A 55 -7.33 -0.88 -5.56
C LEU A 55 -8.71 -0.59 -6.16
N PHE A 56 -8.87 0.56 -6.83
CA PHE A 56 -10.11 0.91 -7.50
C PHE A 56 -10.47 -0.10 -8.60
N ALA A 57 -9.51 -0.46 -9.46
CA ALA A 57 -9.75 -1.42 -10.54
C ALA A 57 -10.10 -2.83 -10.02
N VAL A 58 -9.50 -3.27 -8.90
CA VAL A 58 -9.84 -4.56 -8.27
C VAL A 58 -11.19 -4.48 -7.56
N CYS A 59 -11.51 -3.37 -6.88
CA CYS A 59 -12.82 -3.15 -6.27
C CYS A 59 -13.95 -3.24 -7.29
N GLU A 60 -13.81 -2.58 -8.43
CA GLU A 60 -14.78 -2.65 -9.53
C GLU A 60 -14.91 -4.08 -10.09
N LYS A 61 -13.77 -4.75 -10.36
CA LYS A 61 -13.79 -6.12 -10.90
C LYS A 61 -14.40 -7.14 -9.95
N GLN A 62 -14.08 -7.05 -8.66
CA GLN A 62 -14.56 -8.00 -7.65
C GLN A 62 -15.87 -7.56 -6.98
N LYS A 63 -16.47 -6.47 -7.46
CA LYS A 63 -17.70 -5.87 -6.89
C LYS A 63 -17.61 -5.69 -5.38
N TRP A 64 -16.44 -5.30 -4.88
CA TRP A 64 -16.25 -5.07 -3.46
C TRP A 64 -17.03 -3.82 -3.03
N SER A 65 -17.61 -3.87 -1.83
CA SER A 65 -18.34 -2.72 -1.29
C SER A 65 -17.42 -1.51 -1.07
N LEU A 66 -17.99 -0.30 -1.08
CA LEU A 66 -17.27 0.95 -0.80
C LEU A 66 -16.52 0.91 0.54
N LYS A 67 -17.03 0.14 1.53
CA LYS A 67 -16.36 -0.08 2.81
C LYS A 67 -15.01 -0.78 2.67
N MET A 68 -14.89 -1.75 1.76
CA MET A 68 -13.63 -2.43 1.47
C MET A 68 -12.61 -1.51 0.79
N PHE A 69 -13.08 -0.64 -0.11
CA PHE A 69 -12.25 0.39 -0.71
C PHE A 69 -11.71 1.36 0.35
N LEU A 70 -12.60 1.89 1.21
CA LEU A 70 -12.22 2.77 2.32
C LEU A 70 -11.22 2.11 3.28
N LEU A 71 -11.42 0.83 3.58
CA LEU A 71 -10.50 0.06 4.43
C LEU A 71 -9.12 -0.06 3.78
N GLY A 72 -9.06 -0.32 2.47
CA GLY A 72 -7.81 -0.35 1.70
C GLY A 72 -7.10 1.01 1.65
N LEU A 73 -7.86 2.09 1.51
CA LEU A 73 -7.36 3.46 1.53
C LEU A 73 -6.80 3.87 2.91
N ILE A 74 -7.55 3.58 3.99
CA ILE A 74 -7.08 3.86 5.35
C ILE A 74 -5.84 3.01 5.66
N ALA A 75 -5.84 1.76 5.20
CA ALA A 75 -4.70 0.88 5.32
C ALA A 75 -3.45 1.47 4.65
N SER A 76 -3.53 2.03 3.44
CA SER A 76 -2.34 2.63 2.78
C SER A 76 -1.84 3.92 3.41
N ILE A 77 -2.62 4.58 4.28
CA ILE A 77 -2.18 5.76 5.02
C ILE A 77 -1.44 5.38 6.31
N LEU A 78 -1.66 4.16 6.84
CA LEU A 78 -0.95 3.69 8.01
C LEU A 78 0.34 2.97 7.60
N PRO A 79 1.47 3.19 8.29
CA PRO A 79 2.77 2.59 7.91
C PRO A 79 2.77 1.05 7.89
N PHE A 80 1.86 0.43 8.65
CA PHE A 80 1.68 -1.03 8.67
C PHE A 80 0.35 -1.49 8.06
N GLY A 81 -0.49 -0.56 7.63
CA GLY A 81 -1.83 -0.90 7.15
C GLY A 81 -1.84 -1.73 5.86
N PRO A 82 -0.94 -1.53 4.86
CA PRO A 82 -0.93 -2.38 3.66
C PRO A 82 -0.67 -3.86 3.97
N PHE A 83 0.15 -4.14 4.98
CA PHE A 83 0.44 -5.51 5.43
C PHE A 83 -0.78 -6.17 6.09
N VAL A 84 -1.51 -5.42 6.92
CA VAL A 84 -2.77 -5.90 7.53
C VAL A 84 -3.83 -6.12 6.46
N PHE A 85 -3.91 -5.22 5.49
CA PHE A 85 -4.83 -5.35 4.36
C PHE A 85 -4.48 -6.56 3.49
N ASP A 86 -3.21 -6.81 3.17
CA ASP A 86 -2.75 -8.02 2.47
C ASP A 86 -3.16 -9.30 3.20
N ALA A 87 -3.02 -9.35 4.52
CA ALA A 87 -3.48 -10.49 5.32
C ALA A 87 -4.99 -10.72 5.21
N LYS A 88 -5.79 -9.64 5.13
CA LYS A 88 -7.23 -9.72 4.88
C LYS A 88 -7.54 -10.17 3.45
N LEU A 89 -6.78 -9.71 2.46
CA LEU A 89 -6.93 -10.11 1.07
C LEU A 89 -6.67 -11.61 0.87
N LYS A 90 -5.63 -12.17 1.52
CA LYS A 90 -5.37 -13.62 1.50
C LYS A 90 -6.55 -14.44 2.01
N LYS A 91 -7.23 -13.96 3.07
CA LYS A 91 -8.43 -14.61 3.61
C LYS A 91 -9.64 -14.52 2.66
N ILE A 92 -9.69 -13.52 1.78
CA ILE A 92 -10.75 -13.35 0.77
C ILE A 92 -10.44 -14.12 -0.52
N GLU A 93 -9.17 -14.43 -0.78
CA GLU A 93 -8.71 -15.25 -1.90
C GLU A 93 -8.91 -16.76 -1.63
N GLN A 94 -8.78 -17.20 -0.36
CA GLN A 94 -8.98 -18.60 0.05
C GLN A 94 -10.43 -19.17 0.14
N PRO A 95 -11.54 -18.42 0.21
CA PRO A 95 -12.89 -18.99 0.32
C PRO A 95 -13.46 -19.59 -0.98
N GLN A 96 -12.85 -19.34 -2.15
CA GLN A 96 -13.36 -19.85 -3.44
C GLN A 96 -12.61 -21.07 -3.99
N ALA A 97 -11.58 -21.57 -3.30
CA ALA A 97 -10.83 -22.75 -3.72
C ALA A 97 -11.39 -24.09 -3.17
N ASN A 98 -12.33 -24.03 -2.23
CA ASN A 98 -12.92 -25.20 -1.55
C ASN A 98 -14.46 -25.21 -1.63
N ALA A 99 -15.02 -25.00 -2.83
CA ALA A 99 -16.46 -25.14 -3.08
C ALA A 99 -16.70 -25.99 -4.33
#